data_AF-A0A8T4LLC3-F1
#
_entry.id   AF-A0A8T4LLC3-F1
#
_cell.length_a   1.000
_cell.length_b   1.000
_cell.length_c   1.000
_cell.angle_alpha   90.00
_cell.angle_beta   90.00
_cell.angle_gamma   90.00
#
_symmetry.space_group_name_H-M   'P 1'
#
loop_
_entity.id
_entity.type
_entity.pdbx_description
1 polymer ?
#
loop_
_entity_poly.entity_id
_entity_poly.type
_entity_poly.pdbx_seq_one_letter_code
_entity_poly.pdbx_strand_id
1 'polypeptide(L)'
;MKVYILLLLAFFIFACTGINDVKTIEVNKTISEPAKIEIIASNLEIPWSIDFLPNGDVIFTERPGRIRLIKNNKLLEKPLAEINIARVGEAGLLGIVVDSEFNSNSFIYVYYTYFDEKDEMLNRVSRFKLINNNEKA
;
A
#
# COMPACT_ATOMS: atom_id res chain seq x y z
N MET A 1 -14.96 -4.57 69.96
CA MET A 1 -14.17 -5.30 68.94
C MET A 1 -14.99 -6.29 68.08
N LYS A 2 -16.20 -6.71 68.47
CA LYS A 2 -17.07 -7.61 67.66
C LYS A 2 -17.96 -6.89 66.62
N VAL A 3 -18.17 -5.57 66.74
CA VAL A 3 -19.03 -4.79 65.82
C VAL A 3 -18.30 -4.38 64.53
N TYR A 4 -16.99 -4.13 64.59
CA TYR A 4 -16.19 -3.76 63.41
C TYR A 4 -15.88 -4.96 62.49
N ILE A 5 -15.87 -6.19 63.01
CA ILE A 5 -15.72 -7.42 62.22
C ILE A 5 -16.97 -7.72 61.37
N LEU A 6 -18.17 -7.37 61.86
CA LEU A 6 -19.40 -7.50 61.06
C LEU A 6 -19.51 -6.44 59.95
N LEU A 7 -18.97 -5.23 60.16
CA LEU A 7 -18.98 -4.16 59.15
C LEU A 7 -17.97 -4.36 58.03
N LEU A 8 -16.84 -5.04 58.28
CA LEU A 8 -15.84 -5.39 57.26
C LEU A 8 -16.29 -6.53 56.33
N LEU A 9 -17.14 -7.45 56.80
CA LEU A 9 -17.72 -8.51 55.96
C LEU A 9 -18.84 -8.01 55.02
N ALA A 10 -19.57 -6.97 55.42
CA ALA A 10 -20.64 -6.39 54.60
C ALA A 10 -20.11 -5.62 53.37
N PHE A 11 -18.89 -5.07 53.45
CA PHE A 11 -18.27 -4.32 52.36
C PHE A 11 -17.70 -5.21 51.24
N PHE A 12 -17.44 -6.49 51.53
CA PHE A 12 -16.86 -7.43 50.56
C PHE A 12 -17.90 -8.07 49.62
N ILE A 13 -19.20 -7.97 49.94
CA ILE A 13 -20.27 -8.64 49.18
C ILE A 13 -20.89 -7.72 48.10
N PHE A 14 -20.67 -6.39 48.17
CA PHE A 14 -21.23 -5.44 47.20
C PHE A 14 -20.36 -5.19 45.96
N ALA A 15 -19.17 -5.77 45.87
CA ALA A 15 -18.27 -5.60 44.73
C ALA A 15 -18.53 -6.55 43.55
N CYS A 16 -19.51 -7.45 43.66
CA CYS A 16 -19.87 -8.38 42.59
C CYS A 16 -21.37 -8.45 42.37
N THR A 17 -21.98 -7.32 41.99
CA THR A 17 -23.31 -7.33 41.38
C THR A 17 -23.30 -6.54 40.08
N GLY A 18 -23.08 -7.28 38.99
CA GLY A 18 -23.80 -7.08 37.73
C GLY A 18 -23.31 -5.98 36.79
N ILE A 19 -22.33 -6.31 35.95
CA ILE A 19 -22.35 -5.85 34.55
C ILE A 19 -23.02 -6.97 33.76
N ASN A 20 -24.34 -6.89 33.57
CA ASN A 20 -25.13 -7.84 32.78
C ASN A 20 -25.56 -7.24 31.43
N ASP A 21 -24.68 -6.47 30.77
CA ASP A 21 -24.92 -6.00 29.40
C ASP A 21 -23.64 -6.11 28.55
N VAL A 22 -23.07 -7.31 28.48
CA VAL A 22 -22.26 -7.63 27.30
C VAL A 22 -23.24 -7.90 26.16
N LYS A 23 -23.51 -6.87 25.35
CA LYS A 23 -24.11 -7.07 24.02
C LYS A 23 -23.17 -8.00 23.26
N THR A 24 -23.52 -9.28 23.18
CA THR A 24 -22.93 -10.19 22.21
C THR A 24 -23.20 -9.61 20.84
N ILE A 25 -22.16 -9.07 20.20
CA ILE A 25 -22.21 -8.79 18.78
C ILE A 25 -22.29 -10.17 18.11
N GLU A 26 -23.48 -10.58 17.70
CA GLU A 26 -23.61 -11.65 16.71
C GLU A 26 -22.91 -11.16 15.45
N VAL A 27 -21.66 -11.58 15.29
CA VAL A 27 -20.97 -11.48 14.01
C VAL A 27 -21.72 -12.42 13.08
N ASN A 28 -22.76 -11.91 12.44
CA ASN A 28 -23.33 -12.52 11.25
C ASN A 28 -22.19 -12.57 10.24
N LYS A 29 -21.50 -13.71 10.23
CA LYS A 29 -20.48 -14.06 9.25
C LYS A 29 -21.22 -14.23 7.94
N THR A 30 -21.51 -13.11 7.28
CA THR A 30 -21.83 -13.11 5.86
C THR A 30 -20.58 -13.70 5.21
N ILE A 31 -20.65 -14.99 4.86
CA ILE A 31 -19.63 -15.61 4.03
C ILE A 31 -19.80 -14.92 2.68
N SER A 32 -19.10 -13.80 2.50
CA SER A 32 -19.02 -13.14 1.20
C SER A 32 -18.54 -14.20 0.22
N GLU A 33 -19.21 -14.33 -0.92
CA GLU A 33 -18.69 -15.16 -2.00
C GLU A 33 -17.21 -14.82 -2.23
N PRO A 34 -16.33 -15.82 -2.43
CA PRO A 34 -14.92 -15.57 -2.65
C PRO A 34 -14.77 -14.59 -3.82
N ALA A 35 -13.97 -13.55 -3.61
CA ALA A 35 -13.73 -12.55 -4.64
C ALA A 35 -13.24 -13.23 -5.92
N LYS A 36 -13.81 -12.84 -7.07
CA LYS A 36 -13.32 -13.31 -8.37
C LYS A 36 -11.89 -12.79 -8.58
N ILE A 37 -10.95 -13.71 -8.77
CA ILE A 37 -9.54 -13.39 -9.05
C ILE A 37 -9.32 -13.41 -10.57
N GLU A 38 -8.65 -12.38 -11.09
CA GLU A 38 -8.28 -12.27 -12.50
C GLU A 38 -6.81 -11.87 -12.65
N ILE A 39 -6.13 -12.47 -13.62
CA ILE A 39 -4.73 -12.14 -13.94
C ILE A 39 -4.75 -10.99 -14.95
N ILE A 40 -4.38 -9.78 -14.50
CA ILE A 40 -4.33 -8.57 -15.35
C ILE A 40 -2.94 -8.33 -15.98
N ALA A 41 -1.91 -8.98 -15.45
CA ALA A 41 -0.54 -8.97 -15.97
C ALA A 41 0.23 -10.22 -15.51
N SER A 42 1.17 -10.69 -16.32
CA SER A 42 2.03 -11.84 -16.02
C SER A 42 3.44 -11.59 -16.56
N ASN A 43 4.38 -12.47 -16.22
CA ASN A 43 5.80 -12.37 -16.61
C ASN A 43 6.46 -11.05 -16.18
N LEU A 44 6.10 -10.57 -14.99
CA LEU A 44 6.69 -9.37 -14.36
C LEU A 44 7.99 -9.73 -13.65
N GLU A 45 8.95 -8.81 -13.60
CA GLU A 45 10.20 -8.99 -12.86
C GLU A 45 10.14 -8.24 -11.53
N ILE A 46 9.78 -8.96 -10.46
CA ILE A 46 9.76 -8.44 -9.09
C ILE A 46 8.92 -7.14 -9.01
N PRO A 47 7.61 -7.19 -9.31
CA PRO A 47 6.73 -6.04 -9.13
C PRO A 47 6.72 -5.63 -7.65
N TRP A 48 6.84 -4.33 -7.37
CA TRP A 48 7.02 -3.83 -6.00
C TRP A 48 5.85 -3.02 -5.47
N SER A 49 5.44 -1.98 -6.20
CA SER A 49 4.36 -1.07 -5.81
C SER A 49 3.48 -0.75 -7.00
N ILE A 50 2.20 -0.49 -6.74
CA ILE A 50 1.14 -0.28 -7.73
C ILE A 50 0.27 0.88 -7.26
N ASP A 51 -0.21 1.68 -8.21
CA ASP A 51 -1.23 2.71 -7.98
C ASP A 51 -2.12 2.84 -9.23
N PHE A 52 -3.24 3.55 -9.09
CA PHE A 52 -4.24 3.73 -10.14
C PHE A 52 -4.25 5.16 -10.66
N LEU A 53 -4.17 5.30 -11.98
CA LEU A 53 -4.44 6.58 -12.64
C LEU A 53 -5.94 6.90 -12.56
N PRO A 54 -6.35 8.18 -12.66
CA PRO A 54 -7.76 8.58 -12.56
C PRO A 54 -8.69 7.93 -13.59
N ASN A 55 -8.16 7.45 -14.71
CA ASN A 55 -8.91 6.73 -15.75
C ASN A 55 -9.02 5.21 -15.48
N GLY A 56 -8.47 4.71 -14.36
CA GLY A 56 -8.47 3.29 -13.99
C GLY A 56 -7.29 2.49 -14.55
N ASP A 57 -6.41 3.09 -15.35
CA ASP A 57 -5.17 2.44 -15.76
C ASP A 57 -4.26 2.21 -14.55
N VAL A 58 -3.47 1.14 -14.60
CA VAL A 58 -2.62 0.72 -13.49
C VAL A 58 -1.17 1.08 -13.78
N ILE A 59 -0.56 1.90 -12.93
CA ILE A 59 0.86 2.22 -12.99
C ILE A 59 1.59 1.50 -11.86
N PHE A 60 2.74 0.89 -12.15
CA PHE A 60 3.46 0.10 -11.15
C PHE A 60 4.97 0.10 -11.39
N THR A 61 5.71 -0.31 -10.37
CA THR A 61 7.17 -0.43 -10.40
C THR A 61 7.60 -1.89 -10.44
N GLU A 62 8.64 -2.17 -11.21
CA GLU A 62 9.43 -3.41 -11.14
C GLU A 62 10.78 -3.06 -10.53
N ARG A 63 11.19 -3.78 -9.48
CA ARG A 63 12.42 -3.53 -8.70
C ARG A 63 13.68 -3.27 -9.52
N PRO A 64 13.90 -3.92 -10.69
CA PRO A 64 15.03 -3.65 -11.58
C PRO A 64 15.11 -2.26 -12.20
N GLY A 65 14.18 -1.34 -11.90
CA GLY A 65 14.25 0.04 -12.38
C GLY A 65 13.20 0.42 -13.41
N ARG A 66 12.15 -0.39 -13.61
CA ARG A 66 11.15 -0.16 -14.68
C ARG A 66 9.83 0.35 -14.11
N ILE A 67 9.33 1.46 -14.67
CA ILE A 67 7.94 1.91 -14.46
C ILE A 67 7.08 1.32 -15.58
N ARG A 68 6.04 0.58 -15.23
CA ARG A 68 5.17 -0.14 -16.15
C ARG A 68 3.74 0.40 -16.09
N LEU A 69 2.99 0.14 -17.15
CA LEU A 69 1.59 0.55 -17.29
C LEU A 69 0.76 -0.62 -17.83
N ILE A 70 -0.38 -0.88 -17.18
CA ILE A 70 -1.48 -1.64 -17.76
C ILE A 70 -2.51 -0.61 -18.21
N LYS A 71 -2.67 -0.49 -19.53
CA LYS A 71 -3.59 0.46 -20.16
C LYS A 71 -4.75 -0.30 -20.77
N ASN A 72 -5.99 0.04 -20.42
CA ASN A 72 -7.19 -0.66 -20.89
C ASN A 72 -7.09 -2.20 -20.69
N ASN A 73 -6.71 -2.65 -19.50
CA ASN A 73 -6.48 -4.06 -19.15
C ASN A 73 -5.39 -4.79 -19.96
N LYS A 74 -4.50 -4.05 -20.63
CA LYS A 74 -3.37 -4.62 -21.36
C LYS A 74 -2.04 -4.06 -20.87
N LEU A 75 -1.15 -4.94 -20.44
CA LEU A 75 0.23 -4.57 -20.13
C LEU A 75 0.93 -4.01 -21.38
N LEU A 76 1.49 -2.81 -21.28
CA LEU A 76 2.32 -2.26 -22.34
C LEU A 76 3.61 -3.08 -22.48
N GLU A 77 4.00 -3.34 -23.74
CA GLU A 77 5.18 -4.11 -24.09
C GLU A 77 6.46 -3.47 -23.55
N LYS A 78 6.59 -2.14 -23.76
CA LYS A 78 7.71 -1.34 -23.26
C LYS A 78 7.36 -0.69 -21.92
N PRO A 79 8.35 -0.51 -21.02
CA PRO A 79 8.16 0.32 -19.83
C PRO A 79 7.90 1.78 -20.24
N LEU A 80 7.19 2.52 -19.38
CA LEU A 80 7.01 3.97 -19.52
C LEU A 80 8.33 4.71 -19.31
N ALA A 81 9.14 4.21 -18.38
CA ALA A 81 10.43 4.77 -18.04
C ALA A 81 11.32 3.71 -17.40
N GLU A 82 12.63 3.92 -17.53
CA GLU A 82 13.65 3.19 -16.79
C GLU A 82 14.46 4.17 -15.96
N ILE A 83 14.71 3.82 -14.70
CA ILE A 83 15.46 4.61 -13.73
C ILE A 83 16.73 3.83 -13.40
N ASN A 84 17.88 4.51 -13.47
CA ASN A 84 19.13 3.93 -12.99
C ASN A 84 19.06 3.79 -11.46
N ILE A 85 19.23 2.57 -10.97
CA ILE A 85 19.05 2.21 -9.55
C ILE A 85 20.26 1.45 -9.01
N ALA A 86 20.42 1.47 -7.69
CA ALA A 86 21.28 0.53 -6.99
C ALA A 86 20.50 -0.78 -6.76
N ARG A 87 21.10 -1.92 -7.11
CA ARG A 87 20.44 -3.25 -7.08
C ARG A 87 21.15 -4.22 -6.13
N VAL A 88 21.20 -3.86 -4.85
CA VAL A 88 21.87 -4.61 -3.78
C VAL A 88 20.88 -4.95 -2.66
N GLY A 89 20.72 -6.23 -2.34
CA GLY A 89 19.76 -6.66 -1.31
C GLY A 89 18.32 -6.25 -1.63
N GLU A 90 17.73 -5.42 -0.77
CA GLU A 90 16.37 -4.88 -0.94
C GLU A 90 16.33 -3.56 -1.73
N ALA A 91 17.49 -3.02 -2.13
CA ALA A 91 17.57 -1.81 -2.94
C ALA A 91 16.99 -2.02 -4.35
N GLY A 92 16.45 -0.94 -4.91
CA GLY A 92 15.94 -0.90 -6.27
C GLY A 92 14.91 0.22 -6.46
N LEU A 93 14.05 0.05 -7.47
CA LEU A 93 12.88 0.89 -7.67
C LEU A 93 11.69 0.35 -6.85
N LEU A 94 11.23 1.12 -5.87
CA LEU A 94 10.28 0.63 -4.86
C LEU A 94 8.92 1.31 -4.97
N GLY A 95 8.61 2.29 -4.11
CA GLY A 95 7.30 2.91 -4.03
C GLY A 95 6.95 3.77 -5.24
N ILE A 96 5.67 3.80 -5.58
CA ILE A 96 5.08 4.74 -6.53
C ILE A 96 3.75 5.25 -5.98
N VAL A 97 3.45 6.53 -6.20
CA VAL A 97 2.13 7.11 -5.91
C VAL A 97 1.79 8.17 -6.95
N VAL A 98 0.53 8.20 -7.36
CA VAL A 98 -0.09 9.16 -8.26
C VAL A 98 -0.50 10.39 -7.45
N ASP A 99 -0.15 11.58 -7.93
CA ASP A 99 -0.51 12.83 -7.26
C ASP A 99 -2.05 12.98 -7.19
N SER A 100 -2.59 13.47 -6.06
CA SER A 100 -4.04 13.65 -5.90
C SER A 100 -4.65 14.61 -6.93
N GLU A 101 -3.83 15.52 -7.48
CA GLU A 101 -4.21 16.46 -8.54
C GLU A 101 -3.72 15.99 -9.92
N PHE A 102 -3.51 14.68 -10.14
CA PHE A 102 -2.97 14.14 -11.40
C PHE A 102 -3.69 14.64 -12.67
N ASN A 103 -5.01 14.84 -12.61
CA ASN A 103 -5.78 15.36 -13.75
C ASN A 103 -5.36 16.77 -14.19
N SER A 104 -4.78 17.58 -13.30
CA SER A 104 -4.31 18.93 -13.62
C SER A 104 -2.80 18.97 -13.87
N ASN A 105 -2.02 18.15 -13.16
CA ASN A 105 -0.57 18.28 -13.10
C ASN A 105 0.22 17.10 -13.72
N SER A 106 -0.42 15.94 -13.86
CA SER A 106 0.15 14.68 -14.35
C SER A 106 1.39 14.21 -13.58
N PHE A 107 1.48 14.49 -12.28
CA PHE A 107 2.63 14.13 -11.45
C PHE A 107 2.51 12.74 -10.82
N ILE A 108 3.63 12.05 -10.75
CA ILE A 108 3.81 10.84 -9.94
C ILE A 108 5.03 11.03 -9.04
N TYR A 109 5.06 10.34 -7.90
CA TYR A 109 6.22 10.28 -7.02
C TYR A 109 6.72 8.86 -6.96
N VAL A 110 8.04 8.72 -6.96
CA VAL A 110 8.71 7.42 -7.02
C VAL A 110 9.83 7.39 -5.99
N TYR A 111 9.91 6.29 -5.24
CA TYR A 111 10.98 6.00 -4.29
C TYR A 111 11.94 4.98 -4.89
N TYR A 112 13.24 5.27 -4.88
CA TYR A 112 14.26 4.34 -5.35
C TYR A 112 15.59 4.54 -4.65
N THR A 113 16.41 3.49 -4.69
CA THR A 113 17.80 3.52 -4.21
C THR A 113 18.75 3.75 -5.39
N TYR A 114 19.81 4.52 -5.20
CA TYR A 114 20.83 4.82 -6.21
C TYR A 114 22.22 4.96 -5.58
N PHE A 115 23.27 4.87 -6.38
CA PHE A 115 24.62 5.27 -5.98
C PHE A 115 24.85 6.73 -6.38
N ASP A 116 25.32 7.54 -5.46
CA ASP A 116 25.73 8.91 -5.76
C ASP A 116 27.13 8.96 -6.42
N GLU A 117 27.66 10.16 -6.65
CA GLU A 117 28.97 10.34 -7.31
C GLU A 117 30.16 9.82 -6.48
N LYS A 118 29.94 9.46 -5.21
CA LYS A 118 30.95 8.92 -4.28
C LYS A 118 30.75 7.42 -4.03
N ASP A 119 29.92 6.76 -4.83
CA ASP A 119 29.51 5.36 -4.64
C ASP A 119 28.79 5.08 -3.30
N GLU A 120 28.20 6.12 -2.68
CA GLU A 120 27.36 5.93 -1.50
C GLU A 120 25.94 5.53 -1.91
N MET A 121 25.44 4.45 -1.32
CA MET A 121 24.08 3.97 -1.59
C MET A 121 23.06 4.80 -0.79
N LEU A 122 22.22 5.54 -1.51
CA LEU A 122 21.23 6.46 -0.93
C LEU A 122 19.83 6.16 -1.45
N ASN A 123 18.82 6.58 -0.69
CA ASN A 123 17.42 6.54 -1.13
C ASN A 123 16.95 7.92 -1.58
N ARG A 124 16.06 7.96 -2.55
CA ARG A 124 15.51 9.20 -3.10
C ARG A 124 14.01 9.05 -3.37
N VAL A 125 13.27 10.10 -3.03
CA VAL A 125 11.92 10.33 -3.57
C VAL A 125 12.04 11.38 -4.67
N SER A 126 11.53 11.08 -5.86
CA SER A 126 11.53 12.01 -7.00
C SER A 126 10.13 12.18 -7.55
N ARG A 127 9.81 13.40 -8.00
CA ARG A 127 8.58 13.71 -8.73
C ARG A 127 8.86 13.66 -10.23
N PHE A 128 8.04 12.93 -10.97
CA PHE A 128 8.06 12.88 -12.43
C PHE A 128 6.73 13.39 -12.99
N LYS A 129 6.75 13.90 -14.22
CA LYS A 129 5.53 14.23 -14.96
C LYS A 129 5.30 13.19 -16.04
N LEU A 130 4.13 12.57 -16.05
CA LEU A 130 3.75 11.65 -17.11
C LEU A 130 3.38 12.47 -18.37
N ILE A 131 4.02 12.16 -19.49
CA ILE A 131 3.80 12.85 -20.77
C ILE A 131 3.13 11.86 -21.73
N ASN A 132 1.99 12.25 -22.29
CA ASN A 132 1.27 11.43 -23.26
C ASN A 132 1.81 11.70 -24.67
N ASN A 133 2.79 10.90 -25.10
CA ASN A 133 3.32 11.00 -26.46
C ASN A 133 2.40 10.23 -27.42
N ASN A 134 1.34 10.88 -27.91
CA ASN A 134 0.56 10.41 -29.05
C ASN A 134 1.29 10.62 -30.40
N GLU A 135 2.60 10.82 -30.39
CA GLU A 135 3.38 11.14 -31.58
C GLU A 135 4.60 10.24 -31.68
N LYS A 136 4.62 9.43 -32.74
CA LYS A 136 5.72 8.59 -33.28
C LYS A 136 5.79 7.15 -32.74
N ALA A 137 4.92 6.32 -33.31
CA ALA A 137 5.32 4.99 -33.79
C ALA A 137 6.03 5.14 -35.14
#